data_AF-A0A1V5XMR0-F1
#
_entry.id   AF-A0A1V5XMR0-F1
#
_cell.length_a   1.000
_cell.length_b   1.000
_cell.length_c   1.000
_cell.angle_alpha   90.00
_cell.angle_beta   90.00
_cell.angle_gamma   90.00
#
_symmetry.space_group_name_H-M   'P 1'
#
loop_
_entity.id
_entity.type
_entity.pdbx_description
1 polymer ?
#
loop_
_entity_poly.entity_id
_entity_poly.type
_entity_poly.pdbx_seq_one_letter_code
_entity_poly.pdbx_strand_id
1 'polypeptide(L)'
;MDITPNNIKEYRSEIGESEGGIMSDIEITSPDDALFPDIESDEAKSGGFKYRKIFRKNCHKSIDWKNVISWIKSQPTNAKLSVGLGLNHKDDDDPDQGNMSALNSESAIAISSDGPDKRHVVIVGEDASGENQTEVLVLNDTAEVLGSKIFSELHAVYVESVDKTRTVIIKQGQDSDLLGSINPGKKISFLWFEDDEIDSKAKGIRHGNIHAGDCLGLWYRLAWPAETEAVSGNSIQVASESEVEQ
;
A
#
# COMPACT_ATOMS: atom_id res chain seq x y z
N MET A 1 18.99 12.83 19.13
CA MET A 1 18.85 11.39 19.38
C MET A 1 17.98 10.93 18.26
N ASP A 2 18.48 9.98 17.52
CA ASP A 2 17.96 9.66 16.21
C ASP A 2 17.26 8.32 16.28
N ILE A 3 16.39 8.07 15.32
CA ILE A 3 15.74 6.77 15.25
C ILE A 3 16.79 5.72 14.89
N THR A 4 16.79 4.60 15.63
CA THR A 4 17.72 3.49 15.39
C THR A 4 16.95 2.27 14.88
N PRO A 5 17.60 1.29 14.22
CA PRO A 5 16.94 0.07 13.78
C PRO A 5 16.19 -0.67 14.90
N ASN A 6 16.69 -0.63 16.14
CA ASN A 6 16.02 -1.24 17.30
C ASN A 6 14.69 -0.57 17.68
N ASN A 7 14.41 0.63 17.16
CA ASN A 7 13.14 1.31 17.36
C ASN A 7 12.09 0.93 16.31
N ILE A 8 12.49 0.28 15.23
CA ILE A 8 11.57 -0.16 14.17
C ILE A 8 11.33 -1.65 14.33
N LYS A 9 10.05 -2.02 14.47
CA LYS A 9 9.63 -3.42 14.63
C LYS A 9 8.55 -3.74 13.61
N GLU A 10 8.56 -4.98 13.14
CA GLU A 10 7.56 -5.48 12.19
C GLU A 10 6.49 -6.28 12.92
N TYR A 11 5.24 -6.15 12.49
CA TYR A 11 4.09 -6.83 13.09
C TYR A 11 3.19 -7.40 12.01
N ARG A 12 2.56 -8.55 12.30
CA ARG A 12 1.52 -9.12 11.45
C ARG A 12 0.25 -8.27 11.51
N SER A 13 -0.57 -8.34 10.47
CA SER A 13 -1.97 -7.92 10.52
C SER A 13 -2.83 -9.02 11.17
N GLU A 14 -4.01 -8.64 11.70
CA GLU A 14 -4.81 -9.53 12.56
C GLU A 14 -5.55 -10.65 11.83
N ILE A 15 -5.74 -10.56 10.52
CA ILE A 15 -6.61 -11.50 9.80
C ILE A 15 -5.81 -12.65 9.22
N GLY A 16 -6.32 -13.88 9.39
CA GLY A 16 -5.78 -15.07 8.77
C GLY A 16 -4.28 -15.23 9.01
N GLU A 17 -3.52 -15.40 7.94
CA GLU A 17 -2.06 -15.48 7.96
C GLU A 17 -1.40 -14.12 7.71
N SER A 18 -1.91 -13.05 8.34
CA SER A 18 -1.53 -11.67 8.06
C SER A 18 -2.08 -11.17 6.73
N GLU A 19 -3.34 -11.49 6.42
CA GLU A 19 -4.03 -11.21 5.15
C GLU A 19 -4.90 -9.95 5.19
N GLY A 20 -4.71 -9.08 6.18
CA GLY A 20 -5.43 -7.81 6.27
C GLY A 20 -5.81 -7.39 7.69
N GLY A 21 -6.49 -6.25 7.77
CA GLY A 21 -7.05 -5.67 8.99
C GLY A 21 -6.09 -4.71 9.70
N ILE A 22 -6.33 -4.52 10.99
CA ILE A 22 -5.44 -3.72 11.85
C ILE A 22 -4.15 -4.49 12.15
N MET A 23 -3.16 -3.77 12.67
CA MET A 23 -1.93 -4.34 13.20
C MET A 23 -2.24 -5.19 14.44
N SER A 24 -1.70 -6.41 14.47
CA SER A 24 -1.75 -7.30 15.64
C SER A 24 -0.62 -7.02 16.63
N ASP A 25 -0.68 -7.64 17.80
CA ASP A 25 0.41 -7.65 18.78
C ASP A 25 1.52 -8.68 18.46
N ILE A 26 1.43 -9.39 17.33
CA ILE A 26 2.40 -10.43 16.93
C ILE A 26 3.57 -9.79 16.19
N GLU A 27 4.68 -9.57 16.89
CA GLU A 27 5.94 -9.09 16.32
C GLU A 27 6.59 -10.18 15.44
N ILE A 28 7.05 -9.78 14.25
CA ILE A 28 7.84 -10.59 13.31
C ILE A 28 9.31 -10.47 13.75
N THR A 29 9.91 -11.57 14.21
CA THR A 29 11.23 -11.52 14.89
C THR A 29 12.31 -12.39 14.26
N SER A 30 11.96 -13.29 13.36
CA SER A 30 12.91 -14.16 12.66
C SER A 30 12.68 -14.08 11.14
N PRO A 31 13.71 -14.24 10.31
CA PRO A 31 13.52 -14.56 8.89
C PRO A 31 12.69 -15.83 8.65
N ASP A 32 12.54 -16.72 9.64
CA ASP A 32 11.63 -17.87 9.58
C ASP A 32 10.14 -17.47 9.63
N ASP A 33 9.81 -16.25 10.06
CA ASP A 33 8.51 -15.62 9.79
C ASP A 33 8.49 -15.12 8.33
N ALA A 34 8.81 -16.04 7.41
CA ALA A 34 8.75 -15.77 5.98
C ALA A 34 7.41 -15.12 5.68
N LEU A 35 7.44 -13.93 5.06
CA LEU A 35 6.21 -13.21 4.71
C LEU A 35 5.26 -14.15 3.98
N PHE A 36 5.81 -14.98 3.09
CA PHE A 36 5.08 -16.02 2.37
C PHE A 36 5.66 -17.40 2.69
N PRO A 37 4.82 -18.44 2.79
CA PRO A 37 5.31 -19.82 2.77
C PRO A 37 5.90 -20.16 1.41
N ASP A 38 6.69 -21.24 1.35
CA ASP A 38 7.14 -21.81 0.08
C ASP A 38 5.92 -22.18 -0.80
N ILE A 39 6.06 -22.00 -2.11
CA ILE A 39 5.07 -22.39 -3.11
C ILE A 39 5.53 -23.73 -3.68
N GLU A 40 4.81 -24.78 -3.30
CA GLU A 40 5.13 -26.16 -3.70
C GLU A 40 4.92 -26.38 -5.20
N SER A 41 5.58 -27.38 -5.77
CA SER A 41 5.60 -27.62 -7.22
C SER A 41 4.21 -27.75 -7.86
N ASP A 42 3.23 -28.30 -7.15
CA ASP A 42 1.88 -28.45 -7.71
C ASP A 42 1.07 -27.15 -7.65
N GLU A 43 1.30 -26.30 -6.64
CA GLU A 43 0.75 -24.95 -6.56
C GLU A 43 1.43 -24.01 -7.58
N ALA A 44 2.74 -24.17 -7.78
CA ALA A 44 3.50 -23.43 -8.77
C ALA A 44 2.99 -23.70 -10.20
N LYS A 45 2.66 -24.97 -10.52
CA LYS A 45 2.11 -25.34 -11.83
C LYS A 45 0.76 -24.68 -12.14
N SER A 46 -0.11 -24.48 -11.16
CA SER A 46 -1.41 -23.85 -11.42
C SER A 46 -1.31 -22.34 -11.69
N GLY A 47 -0.21 -21.71 -11.28
CA GLY A 47 -0.14 -20.26 -11.17
C GLY A 47 -1.02 -19.75 -10.02
N GLY A 48 -0.80 -18.50 -9.62
CA GLY A 48 -1.60 -17.92 -8.55
C GLY A 48 -1.02 -16.66 -7.95
N PHE A 49 -1.64 -16.27 -6.83
CA PHE A 49 -1.23 -15.15 -6.01
C PHE A 49 -1.44 -15.46 -4.53
N LYS A 50 -0.57 -14.89 -3.68
CA LYS A 50 -0.76 -14.81 -2.23
C LYS A 50 -0.65 -13.36 -1.81
N TYR A 51 -1.37 -13.03 -0.73
CA TYR A 51 -1.35 -11.69 -0.16
C TYR A 51 -0.93 -11.71 1.29
N ARG A 52 -0.19 -10.68 1.69
CA ARG A 52 0.18 -10.41 3.06
C ARG A 52 0.13 -8.93 3.32
N LYS A 53 -0.20 -8.56 4.54
CA LYS A 53 -0.15 -7.20 5.04
C LYS A 53 0.64 -7.20 6.33
N ILE A 54 1.71 -6.43 6.39
CA ILE A 54 2.48 -6.22 7.62
C ILE A 54 2.47 -4.76 8.01
N PHE A 55 2.89 -4.51 9.24
CA PHE A 55 3.09 -3.17 9.76
C PHE A 55 4.52 -2.97 10.20
N ARG A 56 5.11 -1.83 9.84
CA ARG A 56 6.37 -1.36 10.41
C ARG A 56 6.04 -0.26 11.42
N LYS A 57 6.30 -0.52 12.69
CA LYS A 57 5.97 0.36 13.80
C LYS A 57 7.19 1.10 14.31
N ASN A 58 7.06 2.42 14.43
CA ASN A 58 7.98 3.24 15.19
C ASN A 58 7.71 3.06 16.69
N CYS A 59 8.48 2.21 17.34
CA CYS A 59 8.38 1.92 18.76
C CYS A 59 9.15 2.93 19.64
N HIS A 60 9.70 4.00 19.05
CA HIS A 60 10.23 5.10 19.84
C HIS A 60 9.10 5.86 20.54
N LYS A 61 9.37 6.44 21.72
CA LYS A 61 8.35 7.12 22.55
C LYS A 61 8.08 8.58 22.16
N SER A 62 8.99 9.21 21.42
CA SER A 62 8.95 10.66 21.19
C SER A 62 9.71 11.16 19.96
N ILE A 63 10.21 10.25 19.11
CA ILE A 63 11.01 10.61 17.93
C ILE A 63 10.28 10.03 16.73
N ASP A 64 10.03 10.87 15.75
CA ASP A 64 9.40 10.48 14.50
C ASP A 64 10.43 9.82 13.58
N TRP A 65 9.98 8.80 12.86
CA TRP A 65 10.71 8.23 11.73
C TRP A 65 10.43 9.11 10.51
N LYS A 66 11.45 9.84 10.05
CA LYS A 66 11.23 10.90 9.06
C LYS A 66 11.39 10.41 7.63
N ASN A 67 10.54 10.92 6.73
CA ASN A 67 10.57 10.69 5.28
C ASN A 67 10.86 9.22 4.94
N VAL A 68 10.02 8.32 5.41
CA VAL A 68 10.23 6.89 5.28
C VAL A 68 10.00 6.46 3.84
N ILE A 69 10.94 5.68 3.30
CA ILE A 69 10.89 5.11 1.96
C ILE A 69 10.92 3.59 2.08
N SER A 70 10.06 2.88 1.32
CA SER A 70 10.09 1.41 1.23
C SER A 70 10.42 0.93 -0.18
N TRP A 71 11.25 -0.10 -0.30
CA TRP A 71 11.66 -0.67 -1.58
C TRP A 71 11.89 -2.18 -1.50
N ILE A 72 11.75 -2.88 -2.63
CA ILE A 72 12.03 -4.30 -2.75
C ILE A 72 13.55 -4.47 -2.81
N LYS A 73 14.10 -5.20 -1.84
CA LYS A 73 15.53 -5.51 -1.74
C LYS A 73 15.88 -6.85 -2.39
N SER A 74 14.97 -7.81 -2.31
CA SER A 74 15.07 -9.08 -3.01
C SER A 74 13.70 -9.72 -3.15
N GLN A 75 13.55 -10.54 -4.19
CA GLN A 75 12.39 -11.35 -4.45
C GLN A 75 12.81 -12.70 -5.06
N PRO A 76 11.93 -13.72 -5.06
CA PRO A 76 12.20 -14.99 -5.73
C PRO A 76 12.36 -14.85 -7.24
N THR A 77 13.10 -15.78 -7.87
CA THR A 77 13.33 -15.81 -9.33
C THR A 77 12.08 -16.16 -10.15
N ASN A 78 11.15 -16.92 -9.57
CA ASN A 78 10.03 -17.54 -10.29
C ASN A 78 8.65 -16.93 -9.93
N ALA A 79 8.65 -15.85 -9.17
CA ALA A 79 7.46 -15.10 -8.78
C ALA A 79 7.78 -13.61 -8.69
N LYS A 80 6.78 -12.76 -8.89
CA LYS A 80 6.90 -11.31 -8.81
C LYS A 80 6.26 -10.80 -7.52
N LEU A 81 6.99 -9.98 -6.79
CA LEU A 81 6.46 -9.25 -5.64
C LEU A 81 5.95 -7.88 -6.09
N SER A 82 4.74 -7.55 -5.66
CA SER A 82 4.20 -6.19 -5.70
C SER A 82 3.97 -5.69 -4.27
N VAL A 83 4.20 -4.39 -4.04
CA VAL A 83 3.99 -3.70 -2.77
C VAL A 83 2.96 -2.59 -2.95
N GLY A 84 2.01 -2.48 -2.02
CA GLY A 84 1.03 -1.40 -1.95
C GLY A 84 0.97 -0.79 -0.55
N LEU A 85 0.53 0.46 -0.42
CA LEU A 85 0.44 1.15 0.86
C LEU A 85 -0.85 0.76 1.61
N GLY A 86 -0.72 0.11 2.77
CA GLY A 86 -1.85 -0.32 3.60
C GLY A 86 -2.18 0.64 4.74
N LEU A 87 -3.42 0.56 5.24
CA LEU A 87 -3.92 1.31 6.40
C LEU A 87 -3.89 0.45 7.67
N ASN A 88 -3.60 1.04 8.82
CA ASN A 88 -3.90 0.39 10.10
C ASN A 88 -5.39 0.54 10.43
N HIS A 89 -6.22 -0.22 9.72
CA HIS A 89 -7.67 -0.12 9.80
C HIS A 89 -8.34 -1.48 9.63
N LYS A 90 -9.40 -1.73 10.42
CA LYS A 90 -10.11 -3.01 10.43
C LYS A 90 -10.79 -3.36 9.11
N ASP A 91 -11.18 -2.34 8.34
CA ASP A 91 -11.85 -2.51 7.05
C ASP A 91 -10.85 -2.54 5.86
N ASP A 92 -9.55 -2.48 6.14
CA ASP A 92 -8.51 -2.78 5.15
C ASP A 92 -8.08 -4.25 5.32
N ASP A 93 -9.06 -5.13 5.20
CA ASP A 93 -9.12 -6.55 5.58
C ASP A 93 -9.29 -7.54 4.43
N ASP A 94 -9.10 -7.06 3.20
CA ASP A 94 -9.39 -7.85 2.01
C ASP A 94 -8.28 -7.66 1.00
N PRO A 95 -7.62 -8.71 0.52
CA PRO A 95 -6.59 -8.56 -0.50
C PRO A 95 -7.09 -7.91 -1.82
N ASP A 96 -8.41 -7.92 -2.06
CA ASP A 96 -9.08 -7.26 -3.18
C ASP A 96 -9.81 -5.97 -2.74
N GLN A 97 -9.17 -5.12 -1.91
CA GLN A 97 -9.76 -3.81 -1.54
C GLN A 97 -10.02 -2.93 -2.77
N GLY A 98 -9.11 -2.93 -3.75
CA GLY A 98 -9.20 -2.16 -4.97
C GLY A 98 -7.83 -1.89 -5.59
N ASN A 99 -7.81 -1.66 -6.90
CA ASN A 99 -6.59 -1.39 -7.67
C ASN A 99 -6.71 -0.06 -8.42
N MET A 100 -5.60 0.67 -8.48
CA MET A 100 -5.42 1.86 -9.31
C MET A 100 -4.32 1.62 -10.35
N SER A 101 -4.40 2.39 -11.44
CA SER A 101 -3.35 2.50 -12.44
C SER A 101 -2.43 3.70 -12.14
N ALA A 102 -1.19 3.63 -12.60
CA ALA A 102 -0.25 4.76 -12.48
C ALA A 102 -0.72 5.98 -13.30
N LEU A 103 -0.30 7.17 -12.86
CA LEU A 103 -0.54 8.40 -13.62
C LEU A 103 0.27 8.39 -14.91
N ASN A 104 -0.32 8.87 -16.00
CA ASN A 104 0.41 9.06 -17.26
C ASN A 104 1.07 10.45 -17.39
N SER A 105 0.75 11.37 -16.47
CA SER A 105 1.28 12.73 -16.37
C SER A 105 0.86 13.35 -15.02
N GLU A 106 1.59 14.38 -14.57
CA GLU A 106 1.21 15.14 -13.37
C GLU A 106 -0.23 15.65 -13.50
N SER A 107 -1.09 15.37 -12.51
CA SER A 107 -2.51 15.75 -12.59
C SER A 107 -3.14 15.95 -11.22
N ALA A 108 -4.20 16.76 -11.20
CA ALA A 108 -5.16 16.75 -10.09
C ALA A 108 -6.02 15.49 -10.17
N ILE A 109 -6.52 15.04 -9.03
CA ILE A 109 -7.35 13.83 -8.98
C ILE A 109 -8.82 14.23 -8.85
N ALA A 110 -9.67 13.64 -9.69
CA ALA A 110 -11.11 13.77 -9.57
C ALA A 110 -11.71 12.52 -8.94
N ILE A 111 -12.72 12.74 -8.10
CA ILE A 111 -13.50 11.68 -7.47
C ILE A 111 -14.98 11.87 -7.77
N SER A 112 -15.71 10.77 -7.84
CA SER A 112 -17.18 10.77 -7.89
C SER A 112 -17.72 9.49 -7.24
N SER A 113 -19.03 9.43 -7.01
CA SER A 113 -19.70 8.21 -6.58
C SER A 113 -20.78 7.80 -7.59
N ASP A 114 -21.05 6.50 -7.65
CA ASP A 114 -22.12 5.90 -8.45
C ASP A 114 -23.54 6.19 -7.93
N GLY A 115 -23.66 6.91 -6.80
CA GLY A 115 -24.93 7.36 -6.24
C GLY A 115 -24.74 8.48 -5.21
N PRO A 116 -25.81 8.88 -4.49
CA PRO A 116 -25.70 9.86 -3.42
C PRO A 116 -24.72 9.41 -2.34
N ASP A 117 -23.64 10.17 -2.19
CA ASP A 117 -22.54 9.92 -1.27
C ASP A 117 -21.93 11.25 -0.80
N LYS A 118 -21.51 11.29 0.47
CA LYS A 118 -20.90 12.45 1.15
C LYS A 118 -19.65 12.07 1.95
N ARG A 119 -19.10 10.87 1.72
CA ARG A 119 -17.90 10.41 2.43
C ARG A 119 -16.70 11.29 2.07
N HIS A 120 -15.80 11.41 3.04
CA HIS A 120 -14.47 11.95 2.81
C HIS A 120 -13.60 10.89 2.13
N VAL A 121 -12.91 11.32 1.08
CA VAL A 121 -11.94 10.53 0.33
C VAL A 121 -10.59 11.19 0.50
N VAL A 122 -9.63 10.40 0.96
CA VAL A 122 -8.25 10.81 1.21
C VAL A 122 -7.38 10.26 0.09
N ILE A 123 -6.65 11.14 -0.59
CA ILE A 123 -5.74 10.83 -1.68
C ILE A 123 -4.31 10.99 -1.17
N VAL A 124 -3.47 9.97 -1.37
CA VAL A 124 -2.07 9.93 -0.92
C VAL A 124 -1.17 9.69 -2.13
N GLY A 125 -0.10 10.47 -2.24
CA GLY A 125 0.88 10.34 -3.31
C GLY A 125 2.03 11.34 -3.14
N GLU A 126 2.68 11.67 -4.25
CA GLU A 126 3.84 12.58 -4.28
C GLU A 126 3.55 13.82 -5.14
N ASP A 127 4.23 14.93 -4.83
CA ASP A 127 4.25 16.11 -5.71
C ASP A 127 5.39 16.04 -6.74
N ALA A 128 5.50 17.04 -7.61
CA ALA A 128 6.53 17.09 -8.66
C ALA A 128 7.98 17.07 -8.11
N SER A 129 8.18 17.38 -6.82
CA SER A 129 9.49 17.32 -6.16
C SER A 129 9.79 15.96 -5.53
N GLY A 130 8.82 15.03 -5.53
CA GLY A 130 8.92 13.74 -4.86
C GLY A 130 8.57 13.82 -3.37
N GLU A 131 7.99 14.92 -2.88
CA GLU A 131 7.57 15.01 -1.48
C GLU A 131 6.19 14.36 -1.30
N ASN A 132 6.02 13.59 -0.21
CA ASN A 132 4.74 12.98 0.11
C ASN A 132 3.69 14.06 0.39
N GLN A 133 2.50 13.91 -0.19
CA GLN A 133 1.37 14.78 0.02
C GLN A 133 0.05 14.03 0.14
N THR A 134 -0.87 14.64 0.87
CA THR A 134 -2.24 14.15 1.04
C THR A 134 -3.26 15.24 0.69
N GLU A 135 -4.36 14.87 0.05
CA GLU A 135 -5.53 15.74 -0.16
C GLU A 135 -6.79 15.03 0.35
N VAL A 136 -7.69 15.78 1.00
CA VAL A 136 -8.99 15.27 1.43
C VAL A 136 -10.07 15.96 0.63
N LEU A 137 -10.88 15.18 -0.09
CA LEU A 137 -12.03 15.63 -0.85
C LEU A 137 -13.31 15.07 -0.24
N VAL A 138 -14.41 15.78 -0.41
CA VAL A 138 -15.74 15.34 0.05
C VAL A 138 -16.58 15.02 -1.17
N LEU A 139 -17.10 13.80 -1.26
CA LEU A 139 -18.02 13.42 -2.33
C LEU A 139 -19.26 14.32 -2.31
N ASN A 140 -19.74 14.71 -3.50
CA ASN A 140 -20.88 15.61 -3.63
C ASN A 140 -22.03 14.93 -4.38
N ASP A 141 -22.68 13.98 -3.70
CA ASP A 141 -23.64 13.08 -4.34
C ASP A 141 -22.98 12.35 -5.52
N THR A 142 -23.56 12.43 -6.70
CA THR A 142 -22.99 11.86 -7.94
C THR A 142 -22.12 12.86 -8.71
N ALA A 143 -22.02 14.10 -8.25
CA ALA A 143 -21.23 15.11 -8.95
C ALA A 143 -19.74 14.83 -8.77
N GLU A 144 -18.99 15.00 -9.84
CA GLU A 144 -17.53 14.90 -9.80
C GLU A 144 -16.93 16.07 -9.01
N VAL A 145 -15.92 15.75 -8.21
CA VAL A 145 -15.19 16.69 -7.37
C VAL A 145 -13.72 16.59 -7.75
N LEU A 146 -13.20 17.68 -8.33
CA LEU A 146 -11.80 17.80 -8.70
C LEU A 146 -10.98 18.34 -7.53
N GLY A 147 -9.85 17.68 -7.26
CA GLY A 147 -8.86 18.14 -6.30
C GLY A 147 -8.11 19.39 -6.75
N SER A 148 -7.42 19.99 -5.79
CA SER A 148 -6.60 21.19 -5.99
C SER A 148 -5.11 20.91 -6.03
N LYS A 149 -4.66 19.78 -5.47
CA LYS A 149 -3.26 19.37 -5.50
C LYS A 149 -2.95 18.63 -6.80
N ILE A 150 -1.75 18.85 -7.32
CA ILE A 150 -1.22 18.14 -8.47
C ILE A 150 -0.29 17.05 -7.97
N PHE A 151 -0.54 15.81 -8.39
CA PHE A 151 0.25 14.65 -8.03
C PHE A 151 1.10 14.22 -9.22
N SER A 152 2.36 13.89 -8.95
CA SER A 152 3.26 13.24 -9.90
C SER A 152 3.12 11.72 -9.86
N GLU A 153 2.78 11.19 -8.69
CA GLU A 153 2.53 9.78 -8.43
C GLU A 153 1.41 9.61 -7.38
N LEU A 154 0.60 8.57 -7.51
CA LEU A 154 -0.37 8.15 -6.50
C LEU A 154 0.07 6.87 -5.81
N HIS A 155 -0.15 6.77 -4.52
CA HIS A 155 0.11 5.55 -3.75
C HIS A 155 -1.18 4.85 -3.35
N ALA A 156 -2.15 5.62 -2.85
CA ALA A 156 -3.42 5.08 -2.40
C ALA A 156 -4.51 6.16 -2.38
N VAL A 157 -5.76 5.71 -2.51
CA VAL A 157 -6.94 6.53 -2.23
C VAL A 157 -7.85 5.74 -1.31
N TYR A 158 -8.31 6.33 -0.22
CA TYR A 158 -9.17 5.65 0.76
C TYR A 158 -10.31 6.52 1.27
N VAL A 159 -11.37 5.88 1.76
CA VAL A 159 -12.53 6.57 2.35
C VAL A 159 -12.44 6.57 3.87
N GLU A 160 -12.85 7.65 4.54
CA GLU A 160 -12.88 7.70 6.01
C GLU A 160 -13.95 6.77 6.61
N SER A 161 -14.96 6.37 5.84
CA SER A 161 -15.98 5.39 6.23
C SER A 161 -16.35 4.46 5.06
N VAL A 162 -16.69 3.21 5.37
CA VAL A 162 -17.14 2.24 4.38
C VAL A 162 -18.63 2.41 4.10
N ASP A 163 -18.99 2.39 2.83
CA ASP A 163 -20.37 2.26 2.37
C ASP A 163 -20.53 0.91 1.66
N LYS A 164 -21.58 0.15 1.99
CA LYS A 164 -21.82 -1.20 1.46
C LYS A 164 -22.52 -1.24 0.10
N THR A 165 -22.86 -0.08 -0.45
CA THR A 165 -23.68 0.07 -1.64
C THR A 165 -23.07 1.01 -2.69
N ARG A 166 -22.12 1.85 -2.28
CA ARG A 166 -21.54 2.90 -3.13
C ARG A 166 -20.13 2.56 -3.58
N THR A 167 -19.92 2.70 -4.88
CA THR A 167 -18.60 2.71 -5.49
C THR A 167 -18.06 4.13 -5.54
N VAL A 168 -16.81 4.33 -5.15
CA VAL A 168 -16.07 5.57 -5.40
C VAL A 168 -15.24 5.39 -6.67
N ILE A 169 -15.34 6.34 -7.59
CA ILE A 169 -14.62 6.37 -8.86
C ILE A 169 -13.48 7.38 -8.74
N ILE A 170 -12.28 7.01 -9.19
CA ILE A 170 -11.06 7.81 -9.11
C ILE A 170 -10.53 8.05 -10.53
N LYS A 171 -10.22 9.30 -10.87
CA LYS A 171 -9.82 9.71 -12.23
C LYS A 171 -8.61 10.64 -12.22
N GLN A 172 -7.83 10.60 -13.31
CA GLN A 172 -6.68 11.47 -13.56
C GLN A 172 -7.10 12.85 -14.08
N GLY A 173 -7.84 13.58 -13.25
CA GLY A 173 -8.40 14.89 -13.58
C GLY A 173 -9.87 14.81 -13.95
N GLN A 174 -10.43 15.98 -14.27
CA GLN A 174 -11.85 16.11 -14.57
C GLN A 174 -12.18 15.49 -15.93
N ASP A 175 -13.29 14.75 -15.98
CA ASP A 175 -13.79 14.09 -17.21
C ASP A 175 -12.74 13.21 -17.92
N SER A 176 -11.77 12.68 -17.17
CA SER A 176 -10.66 11.90 -17.69
C SER A 176 -10.88 10.38 -17.59
N ASP A 177 -9.84 9.64 -17.97
CA ASP A 177 -9.78 8.19 -17.80
C ASP A 177 -9.82 7.78 -16.32
N LEU A 178 -10.40 6.60 -16.11
CA LEU A 178 -10.47 5.91 -14.82
C LEU A 178 -9.07 5.48 -14.37
N LEU A 179 -8.65 5.91 -13.20
CA LEU A 179 -7.47 5.37 -12.53
C LEU A 179 -7.80 4.12 -11.74
N GLY A 180 -8.91 4.14 -11.01
CA GLY A 180 -9.33 3.03 -10.17
C GLY A 180 -10.66 3.30 -9.48
N SER A 181 -11.02 2.40 -8.57
CA SER A 181 -12.24 2.54 -7.77
C SER A 181 -12.08 1.93 -6.38
N ILE A 182 -12.94 2.37 -5.46
CA ILE A 182 -13.17 1.72 -4.17
C ILE A 182 -14.56 1.10 -4.25
N ASN A 183 -14.62 -0.22 -4.33
CA ASN A 183 -15.87 -0.97 -4.47
C ASN A 183 -16.74 -0.91 -3.20
N PRO A 184 -18.03 -1.26 -3.30
CA PRO A 184 -18.90 -1.34 -2.13
C PRO A 184 -18.33 -2.27 -1.06
N GLY A 185 -18.35 -1.82 0.19
CA GLY A 185 -17.80 -2.56 1.32
C GLY A 185 -16.28 -2.45 1.46
N LYS A 186 -15.58 -1.77 0.55
CA LYS A 186 -14.13 -1.61 0.59
C LYS A 186 -13.72 -0.24 1.13
N LYS A 187 -12.49 -0.17 1.61
CA LYS A 187 -11.92 1.00 2.30
C LYS A 187 -10.94 1.79 1.45
N ILE A 188 -10.20 1.12 0.56
CA ILE A 188 -9.02 1.67 -0.09
C ILE A 188 -8.84 1.11 -1.50
N SER A 189 -8.20 1.89 -2.37
CA SER A 189 -7.70 1.47 -3.67
C SER A 189 -6.20 1.77 -3.71
N PHE A 190 -5.38 0.77 -4.03
CA PHE A 190 -3.92 0.88 -4.02
C PHE A 190 -3.36 1.02 -5.43
N LEU A 191 -2.26 1.76 -5.57
CA LEU A 191 -1.31 1.49 -6.64
C LEU A 191 -0.36 0.38 -6.18
N TRP A 192 -0.24 -0.68 -6.96
CA TRP A 192 0.74 -1.73 -6.74
C TRP A 192 2.02 -1.38 -7.48
N PHE A 193 3.12 -1.33 -6.74
CA PHE A 193 4.46 -1.16 -7.28
C PHE A 193 5.15 -2.51 -7.35
N GLU A 194 5.67 -2.86 -8.51
CA GLU A 194 6.30 -4.14 -8.76
C GLU A 194 7.82 -4.02 -8.80
N ASP A 195 8.51 -5.14 -8.57
CA ASP A 195 9.98 -5.31 -8.59
C ASP A 195 10.81 -4.12 -9.10
N ASP A 196 10.88 -3.93 -10.42
CA ASP A 196 11.77 -2.98 -11.09
C ASP A 196 11.38 -1.50 -10.92
N GLU A 197 10.13 -1.25 -10.53
CA GLU A 197 9.61 0.07 -10.21
C GLU A 197 10.17 0.57 -8.88
N ILE A 198 10.40 -0.33 -7.91
CA ILE A 198 10.83 -0.01 -6.54
C ILE A 198 11.98 -0.90 -6.07
N ASP A 199 12.92 -1.25 -6.96
CA ASP A 199 14.08 -2.14 -6.69
C ASP A 199 15.21 -1.51 -5.85
N SER A 200 15.04 -0.25 -5.46
CA SER A 200 16.07 0.53 -4.78
C SER A 200 15.46 1.66 -3.97
N LYS A 201 16.18 2.09 -2.92
CA LYS A 201 15.76 3.21 -2.06
C LYS A 201 15.43 4.48 -2.86
N ALA A 202 16.18 4.77 -3.92
CA ALA A 202 15.96 5.97 -4.74
C ALA A 202 14.61 5.96 -5.49
N LYS A 203 14.06 4.79 -5.79
CA LYS A 203 12.78 4.62 -6.47
C LYS A 203 11.65 4.22 -5.52
N GLY A 204 11.94 3.99 -4.24
CA GLY A 204 10.98 3.40 -3.32
C GLY A 204 9.77 4.29 -3.02
N ILE A 205 8.72 3.66 -2.49
CA ILE A 205 7.47 4.32 -2.12
C ILE A 205 7.71 5.23 -0.92
N ARG A 206 7.39 6.52 -1.02
CA ARG A 206 7.51 7.48 0.10
C ARG A 206 6.26 7.53 0.95
N HIS A 207 6.41 7.20 2.23
CA HIS A 207 5.34 7.19 3.23
C HIS A 207 5.20 8.50 4.01
N GLY A 208 6.18 9.41 3.92
CA GLY A 208 6.27 10.57 4.79
C GLY A 208 6.75 10.22 6.20
N ASN A 209 6.34 10.99 7.20
CA ASN A 209 6.77 10.80 8.59
C ASN A 209 5.89 9.77 9.31
N ILE A 210 6.51 8.85 10.06
CA ILE A 210 5.80 7.94 10.97
C ILE A 210 6.05 8.40 12.41
N HIS A 211 5.02 8.93 13.03
CA HIS A 211 5.12 9.48 14.38
C HIS A 211 5.50 8.42 15.41
N ALA A 212 6.04 8.89 16.53
CA ALA A 212 6.33 8.02 17.67
C ALA A 212 5.08 7.22 18.12
N GLY A 213 5.18 5.89 18.11
CA GLY A 213 4.09 4.98 18.46
C GLY A 213 3.21 4.55 17.28
N ASP A 214 3.30 5.22 16.14
CA ASP A 214 2.53 4.92 14.94
C ASP A 214 3.22 3.86 14.06
N CYS A 215 2.51 3.43 13.02
CA CYS A 215 2.99 2.46 12.05
C CYS A 215 2.58 2.83 10.63
N LEU A 216 3.34 2.34 9.65
CA LEU A 216 2.90 2.25 8.26
C LEU A 216 2.50 0.81 7.94
N GLY A 217 1.46 0.64 7.13
CA GLY A 217 1.04 -0.66 6.60
C GLY A 217 1.61 -0.90 5.21
N LEU A 218 2.06 -2.12 4.93
CA LEU A 218 2.49 -2.56 3.60
C LEU A 218 1.70 -3.79 3.22
N TRP A 219 0.99 -3.71 2.11
CA TRP A 219 0.45 -4.86 1.41
C TRP A 219 1.50 -5.44 0.48
N TYR A 220 1.55 -6.75 0.42
CA TYR A 220 2.39 -7.54 -0.46
C TYR A 220 1.51 -8.47 -1.27
N ARG A 221 1.76 -8.52 -2.57
CA ARG A 221 1.18 -9.49 -3.49
C ARG A 221 2.32 -10.27 -4.11
N LEU A 222 2.42 -11.55 -3.81
CA LEU A 222 3.33 -12.46 -4.49
C LEU A 222 2.54 -13.19 -5.59
N ALA A 223 2.89 -12.97 -6.85
CA ALA A 223 2.24 -13.60 -7.99
C ALA A 223 3.22 -14.50 -8.75
N TRP A 224 2.76 -15.67 -9.20
CA TRP A 224 3.57 -16.60 -9.98
C TRP A 224 2.81 -17.09 -11.22
N PRO A 225 3.49 -17.20 -12.37
CA PRO A 225 2.86 -17.75 -13.58
C PRO A 225 2.62 -19.25 -13.41
N ALA A 226 1.66 -19.77 -14.18
CA ALA A 226 1.45 -21.21 -14.30
C ALA A 226 2.68 -21.90 -14.91
N GLU A 227 2.83 -23.20 -14.63
CA GLU A 227 3.93 -24.04 -15.09
C GLU A 227 5.33 -23.58 -14.62
N THR A 228 5.41 -22.83 -13.53
CA THR A 228 6.69 -22.43 -12.93
C THR A 228 7.22 -23.48 -11.95
N GLU A 229 8.50 -23.41 -11.62
CA GLU A 229 9.10 -24.25 -10.58
C GLU A 229 8.72 -23.75 -9.19
N ALA A 230 8.90 -24.61 -8.17
CA ALA A 230 8.66 -24.23 -6.79
C ALA A 230 9.37 -22.92 -6.41
N VAL A 231 8.69 -22.10 -5.61
CA VAL A 231 9.18 -20.78 -5.22
C VAL A 231 9.52 -20.80 -3.75
N SER A 232 10.74 -20.40 -3.39
CA SER A 232 11.09 -20.22 -1.98
C SER A 232 10.55 -18.89 -1.46
N GLY A 233 9.77 -18.94 -0.39
CA GLY A 233 9.21 -17.75 0.26
C GLY A 233 10.27 -16.89 0.97
N ASN A 234 11.40 -17.50 1.34
CA ASN A 234 12.45 -16.87 2.15
C ASN A 234 13.32 -15.85 1.40
N SER A 235 13.18 -15.74 0.08
CA SER A 235 13.93 -14.76 -0.72
C SER A 235 13.30 -13.37 -0.77
N ILE A 236 12.14 -13.18 -0.12
CA ILE A 236 11.42 -11.91 -0.13
C ILE A 236 11.99 -11.00 0.96
N GLN A 237 12.54 -9.86 0.54
CA GLN A 237 12.99 -8.81 1.44
C GLN A 237 12.51 -7.47 0.93
N VAL A 238 11.78 -6.75 1.76
CA VAL A 238 11.44 -5.35 1.55
C VAL A 238 12.16 -4.56 2.63
N ALA A 239 12.79 -3.44 2.30
CA ALA A 239 13.43 -2.57 3.27
C ALA A 239 12.60 -1.30 3.47
N SER A 240 12.75 -0.65 4.61
CA SER A 240 12.28 0.71 4.84
C SER A 240 13.33 1.48 5.61
N GLU A 241 13.60 2.71 5.18
CA GLU A 241 14.55 3.61 5.86
C GLU A 241 14.11 5.07 5.70
N SER A 242 14.70 5.96 6.49
CA SER A 242 14.60 7.40 6.25
C SER A 242 15.28 7.77 4.92
N GLU A 243 14.70 8.71 4.17
CA GLU A 243 15.21 9.20 2.89
C GLU A 243 16.65 9.73 2.98
N VAL A 244 16.94 10.50 4.03
CA VAL A 244 18.29 11.00 4.31
C VAL A 244 18.92 10.07 5.35
N GLU A 245 20.07 9.47 5.03
CA GLU A 245 20.95 8.90 6.04
C GLU A 245 21.36 10.04 6.99
N GLN A 246 20.98 9.95 8.26
CA GLN A 246 21.41 10.91 9.28
C GLN A 246 22.86 10.66 9.67
#